data_AF-A0A9N9RC52-F1
#
_entry.id   AF-A0A9N9RC52-F1
#
_cell.length_a   1.000
_cell.length_b   1.000
_cell.length_c   1.000
_cell.angle_alpha   90.00
_cell.angle_beta   90.00
_cell.angle_gamma   90.00
#
_symmetry.space_group_name_H-M   'P 1'
#
loop_
_entity.id
_entity.type
_entity.pdbx_description
1 polymer ?
#
loop_
_entity_poly.entity_id
_entity_poly.type
_entity_poly.pdbx_seq_one_letter_code
_entity_poly.pdbx_strand_id
1 'polypeptide(L)'
;MLTEDQKKSEEGTKLLEVSIENMRIGTRRYARRQNKMIRGRFLGHPSREVPTIYELDTTDLTKWNEEVKNKAIQIIDSYITGQTCCFEPLKSNITEEKKLIDGNSRNYCDVCNRLILGDKTYEIHLQSYKHKKVLKKKMDQKNTIEQKDSSTVEN
;
A
#
# COMPACT_ATOMS: atom_id res chain seq x y z
N MET A 1 -1.86 32.78 12.70
CA MET A 1 -2.63 32.29 13.86
C MET A 1 -3.87 33.15 13.97
N LEU A 2 -5.06 32.57 14.07
CA LEU A 2 -6.30 33.34 14.27
C LEU A 2 -6.24 34.10 15.61
N THR A 3 -6.78 35.31 15.66
CA THR A 3 -6.94 36.06 16.92
C THR A 3 -8.02 35.44 17.80
N GLU A 4 -8.06 35.76 19.09
CA GLU A 4 -9.01 35.14 20.04
C GLU A 4 -10.49 35.35 19.63
N ASP A 5 -10.82 36.50 19.08
CA ASP A 5 -12.18 36.79 18.59
C ASP A 5 -12.49 35.99 17.32
N GLN A 6 -11.50 35.80 16.44
CA GLN A 6 -11.63 34.98 15.24
C GLN A 6 -11.70 33.48 15.54
N LYS A 7 -11.14 33.02 16.66
CA LYS A 7 -11.27 31.61 17.10
C LYS A 7 -12.68 31.32 17.61
N LYS A 8 -13.32 32.29 18.26
CA LYS A 8 -14.68 32.19 18.79
C LYS A 8 -15.76 32.45 17.74
N SER A 9 -15.37 32.96 16.57
CA SER A 9 -16.30 33.14 15.45
C SER A 9 -16.77 31.80 14.89
N GLU A 10 -17.91 31.82 14.20
CA GLU A 10 -18.46 30.64 13.52
C GLU A 10 -17.50 30.07 12.46
N GLU A 11 -16.65 30.92 11.86
CA GLU A 11 -15.62 30.49 10.92
C GLU A 11 -14.47 29.76 11.63
N GLY A 12 -14.08 30.24 12.82
CA GLY A 12 -13.06 29.63 13.65
C GLY A 12 -13.45 28.22 14.14
N THR A 13 -14.71 28.05 14.56
CA THR A 13 -15.22 26.73 14.98
C THR A 13 -15.31 25.75 13.82
N LYS A 14 -15.82 26.18 12.65
CA LYS A 14 -15.83 25.36 11.43
C LYS A 14 -14.41 24.91 11.03
N LEU A 15 -13.43 25.81 11.09
CA LEU A 15 -12.05 25.47 10.75
C LEU A 15 -11.44 24.47 11.75
N LEU A 16 -11.77 24.59 13.04
CA LEU A 16 -11.36 23.64 14.07
C LEU A 16 -11.93 22.24 13.80
N GLU A 17 -13.22 22.14 13.49
CA GLU A 17 -13.87 20.86 13.17
C GLU A 17 -13.22 20.17 11.96
N VAL A 18 -12.98 20.94 10.88
CA VAL A 18 -12.28 20.45 9.68
C VAL A 18 -10.87 19.97 10.04
N SER A 19 -10.17 20.69 10.91
CA SER A 19 -8.81 20.33 11.35
C SER A 19 -8.81 19.03 12.16
N ILE A 20 -9.78 18.86 13.08
CA ILE A 20 -9.95 17.63 13.85
C ILE A 20 -10.25 16.45 12.93
N GLU A 21 -11.13 16.63 11.95
CA GLU A 21 -11.45 15.54 11.01
C GLU A 21 -10.25 15.17 10.14
N ASN A 22 -9.51 16.16 9.64
CA ASN A 22 -8.26 15.92 8.92
C ASN A 22 -7.24 15.15 9.77
N MET A 23 -7.11 15.49 11.05
CA MET A 23 -6.26 14.75 11.99
C MET A 23 -6.74 13.31 12.15
N ARG A 24 -8.03 13.07 12.36
CA ARG A 24 -8.61 11.72 12.46
C ARG A 24 -8.38 10.90 11.19
N ILE A 25 -8.55 11.50 10.01
CA ILE A 25 -8.24 10.88 8.71
C ILE A 25 -6.76 10.50 8.65
N GLY A 26 -5.87 11.40 9.06
CA GLY A 26 -4.43 11.16 9.16
C GLY A 26 -4.10 9.94 10.03
N THR A 27 -4.66 9.89 11.25
CA THR A 27 -4.47 8.78 12.18
C THR A 27 -4.98 7.44 11.61
N ARG A 28 -6.17 7.43 10.99
CA ARG A 28 -6.69 6.21 10.35
C ARG A 28 -5.82 5.73 9.19
N ARG A 29 -5.32 6.65 8.35
CA ARG A 29 -4.39 6.32 7.26
C ARG A 29 -3.07 5.77 7.80
N TYR A 30 -2.57 6.33 8.90
CA TYR A 30 -1.37 5.87 9.56
C TYR A 30 -1.51 4.43 10.08
N ALA A 31 -2.56 4.14 10.85
CA ALA A 31 -2.83 2.80 11.36
C ALA A 31 -2.94 1.76 10.23
N ARG A 32 -3.67 2.10 9.13
CA ARG A 32 -3.76 1.25 7.94
C ARG A 32 -2.40 1.01 7.28
N ARG A 33 -1.54 2.03 7.23
CA ARG A 33 -0.18 1.91 6.68
C ARG A 33 0.70 1.04 7.56
N GLN A 34 0.63 1.16 8.88
CA GLN A 34 1.37 0.28 9.80
C GLN A 34 0.97 -1.17 9.59
N ASN A 35 -0.33 -1.48 9.57
CA ASN A 35 -0.82 -2.82 9.32
C ASN A 35 -0.37 -3.38 7.95
N LYS A 36 -0.42 -2.55 6.91
CA LYS A 36 0.08 -2.93 5.57
C LYS A 36 1.59 -3.21 5.60
N MET A 37 2.37 -2.38 6.28
CA MET A 37 3.82 -2.52 6.37
C MET A 37 4.20 -3.79 7.14
N ILE A 38 3.62 -4.01 8.33
CA ILE A 38 3.88 -5.19 9.15
C ILE A 38 3.56 -6.46 8.36
N ARG A 39 2.35 -6.56 7.78
CA ARG A 39 1.96 -7.72 6.98
C ARG A 39 2.87 -7.92 5.77
N GLY A 40 3.20 -6.85 5.04
CA GLY A 40 4.08 -6.94 3.87
C GLY A 40 5.51 -7.36 4.22
N ARG A 41 6.05 -6.80 5.31
CA ARG A 41 7.45 -7.03 5.75
C ARG A 41 7.66 -8.42 6.32
N PHE A 42 6.67 -8.92 7.07
CA PHE A 42 6.82 -10.14 7.84
C PHE A 42 6.05 -11.34 7.28
N LEU A 43 4.93 -11.13 6.60
CA LEU A 43 4.07 -12.22 6.08
C LEU A 43 4.02 -12.27 4.55
N GLY A 44 4.61 -11.29 3.86
CA GLY A 44 4.40 -11.09 2.43
C GLY A 44 5.66 -11.08 1.58
N HIS A 45 6.86 -11.27 2.16
CA HIS A 45 8.11 -11.19 1.41
C HIS A 45 8.65 -12.60 1.08
N PRO A 46 8.82 -12.94 -0.21
CA PRO A 46 9.10 -14.31 -0.65
C PRO A 46 10.48 -14.85 -0.24
N SER A 47 11.47 -13.97 -0.08
CA SER A 47 12.88 -14.35 0.06
C SER A 47 13.51 -13.94 1.40
N ARG A 48 12.72 -13.37 2.33
CA ARG A 48 13.25 -12.87 3.61
C ARG A 48 13.02 -13.90 4.68
N GLU A 49 14.09 -14.26 5.38
CA GLU A 49 13.97 -14.96 6.66
C GLU A 49 13.25 -14.06 7.66
N VAL A 50 12.12 -14.54 8.15
CA VAL A 50 11.27 -13.85 9.10
C VAL A 50 11.23 -14.64 10.40
N PRO A 51 11.28 -13.97 11.56
CA PRO A 51 11.09 -14.67 12.83
C PRO A 51 9.68 -15.26 12.88
N THR A 52 9.50 -16.27 13.72
CA THR A 52 8.18 -16.78 14.08
C THR A 52 7.36 -15.67 14.72
N ILE A 53 6.17 -15.41 14.18
CA ILE A 53 5.30 -14.32 14.65
C ILE A 53 4.00 -14.92 15.15
N TYR A 54 3.56 -14.47 16.32
CA TYR A 54 2.28 -14.84 16.91
C TYR A 54 1.34 -13.65 16.93
N GLU A 55 0.07 -13.87 16.61
CA GLU A 55 -0.97 -12.84 16.67
C GLU A 55 -1.58 -12.75 18.07
N LEU A 56 -1.69 -11.53 18.59
CA LEU A 56 -2.42 -11.21 19.81
C LEU A 56 -3.61 -10.34 19.41
N ASP A 57 -4.83 -10.80 19.70
CA ASP A 57 -6.04 -10.08 19.29
C ASP A 57 -6.38 -8.98 20.29
N THR A 58 -6.37 -7.73 19.82
CA THR A 58 -6.72 -6.54 20.61
C THR A 58 -8.05 -5.92 20.18
N THR A 59 -8.91 -6.65 19.46
CA THR A 59 -10.18 -6.13 18.94
C THR A 59 -11.18 -5.88 20.06
N ASP A 60 -11.25 -6.78 21.05
CA ASP A 60 -12.12 -6.67 22.22
C ASP A 60 -11.29 -6.47 23.49
N LEU A 61 -11.38 -5.27 24.07
CA LEU A 61 -10.63 -4.91 25.28
C LEU A 61 -11.09 -5.68 26.52
N THR A 62 -12.32 -6.22 26.53
CA THR A 62 -12.83 -7.00 27.66
C THR A 62 -12.07 -8.32 27.82
N LYS A 63 -11.58 -8.88 26.70
CA LYS A 63 -10.81 -10.13 26.64
C LYS A 63 -9.30 -9.93 26.71
N TRP A 64 -8.83 -8.72 27.01
CA TRP A 64 -7.40 -8.38 27.02
C TRP A 64 -6.54 -9.34 27.86
N ASN A 65 -7.02 -9.71 29.05
CA ASN A 65 -6.26 -10.60 29.93
C ASN A 65 -6.04 -11.98 29.30
N GLU A 66 -7.04 -12.50 28.57
CA GLU A 66 -6.99 -13.83 27.97
C GLU A 66 -6.25 -13.80 26.63
N GLU A 67 -6.70 -12.98 25.68
CA GLU A 67 -6.24 -12.98 24.28
C GLU A 67 -4.89 -12.28 24.07
N VAL A 68 -4.48 -11.42 24.99
CA VAL A 68 -3.25 -10.63 24.87
C VAL A 68 -2.27 -10.98 25.98
N LYS A 69 -2.62 -10.70 27.24
CA LYS A 69 -1.67 -10.81 28.36
C LYS A 69 -1.25 -12.26 28.61
N ASN A 70 -2.20 -13.14 28.90
CA ASN A 70 -1.91 -14.53 29.26
C ASN A 70 -1.31 -15.27 28.07
N LYS A 71 -1.87 -15.07 26.87
CA LYS A 71 -1.33 -15.60 25.62
C LYS A 71 0.13 -15.19 25.39
N ALA A 72 0.47 -13.92 25.54
CA ALA A 72 1.84 -13.44 25.36
C ALA A 72 2.82 -14.05 26.38
N ILE A 73 2.42 -14.12 27.65
CA ILE A 73 3.24 -14.73 28.71
C ILE A 73 3.52 -16.20 28.37
N GLN A 74 2.50 -16.98 28.01
CA GLN A 74 2.66 -18.39 27.65
C GLN A 74 3.57 -18.60 26.42
N ILE A 75 3.47 -17.73 25.41
CA ILE A 75 4.35 -17.78 24.23
C ILE A 75 5.81 -17.56 24.65
N ILE A 76 6.06 -16.56 25.50
CA ILE A 76 7.41 -16.23 25.99
C ILE A 76 7.95 -17.35 26.89
N ASP A 77 7.15 -17.87 27.81
CA ASP A 77 7.53 -18.96 28.70
C ASP A 77 7.89 -20.22 27.91
N SER A 78 7.10 -20.56 26.89
CA SER A 78 7.40 -21.69 25.98
C SER A 78 8.74 -21.49 25.27
N TYR A 79 9.00 -20.27 24.80
CA TYR A 79 10.27 -19.91 24.14
C TYR A 79 11.48 -20.00 25.09
N ILE A 80 11.36 -19.51 26.32
CA ILE A 80 12.45 -19.52 27.31
C ILE A 80 12.76 -20.95 27.78
N THR A 81 11.72 -21.77 27.99
CA THR A 81 11.85 -23.15 28.48
C THR A 81 12.19 -24.16 27.38
N GLY A 82 12.14 -23.75 26.11
CA GLY A 82 12.36 -24.63 24.96
C GLY A 82 11.20 -25.62 24.71
N GLN A 83 10.02 -25.36 25.29
CA GLN A 83 8.82 -26.18 25.09
C GLN A 83 8.07 -25.74 23.82
N THR A 84 7.34 -26.67 23.21
CA THR A 84 6.47 -26.36 22.07
C THR A 84 5.34 -25.44 22.50
N CYS A 85 5.22 -24.28 21.85
CA CYS A 85 4.14 -23.34 22.12
C CYS A 85 2.79 -23.95 21.70
N CYS A 86 1.76 -23.79 22.55
CA CYS A 86 0.40 -24.25 22.27
C CYS A 86 -0.34 -23.42 21.21
N PHE A 87 0.17 -22.24 20.86
CA PHE A 87 -0.43 -21.37 19.86
C PHE A 87 0.25 -21.55 18.50
N GLU A 88 -0.53 -21.50 17.42
CA GLU A 88 0.04 -21.52 16.08
C GLU A 88 0.61 -20.15 15.70
N PRO A 89 1.81 -20.09 15.11
CA PRO A 89 2.33 -18.86 14.55
C PRO A 89 1.59 -18.48 13.26
N LEU A 90 1.60 -17.19 12.95
CA LEU A 90 1.05 -16.64 11.71
C LEU A 90 1.77 -17.24 10.49
N LYS A 91 0.97 -17.78 9.57
CA LYS A 91 1.45 -18.33 8.31
C LYS A 91 1.71 -17.20 7.32
N SER A 92 2.78 -17.34 6.54
CA SER A 92 3.07 -16.39 5.47
C SER A 92 1.98 -16.47 4.38
N ASN A 93 1.55 -15.32 3.86
CA ASN A 93 0.55 -15.21 2.79
C ASN A 93 1.19 -15.22 1.39
N ILE A 94 2.30 -15.93 1.25
CA ILE A 94 3.11 -16.00 0.03
C ILE A 94 2.63 -17.21 -0.78
N THR A 95 1.89 -16.95 -1.85
CA THR A 95 1.64 -17.95 -2.89
C THR A 95 2.90 -18.20 -3.70
N GLU A 96 3.06 -19.41 -4.22
CA GLU A 96 4.21 -19.77 -5.08
C GLU A 96 4.35 -18.82 -6.28
N GLU A 97 3.22 -18.37 -6.86
CA GLU A 97 3.19 -17.35 -7.91
C GLU A 97 3.86 -16.03 -7.50
N LYS A 98 3.70 -15.59 -6.24
CA LYS A 98 4.34 -14.36 -5.74
C LYS A 98 5.84 -14.49 -5.57
N LYS A 99 6.38 -15.71 -5.44
CA LYS A 99 7.83 -15.93 -5.36
C LYS A 99 8.51 -15.77 -6.71
N LEU A 100 7.79 -16.08 -7.79
CA LEU A 100 8.29 -16.02 -9.17
C LEU A 100 8.25 -14.59 -9.75
N ILE A 101 7.43 -13.70 -9.20
CA ILE A 101 7.30 -12.32 -9.68
C ILE A 101 8.48 -11.48 -9.16
N ASP A 102 9.29 -10.95 -10.07
CA ASP A 102 10.31 -9.97 -9.72
C ASP A 102 9.66 -8.62 -9.39
N GLY A 103 9.60 -8.30 -8.09
CA GLY A 103 9.12 -7.01 -7.60
C GLY A 103 10.08 -5.85 -7.83
N ASN A 104 11.33 -6.13 -8.21
CA ASN A 104 12.41 -5.17 -8.38
C ASN A 104 12.84 -5.01 -9.85
N SER A 105 12.17 -5.71 -10.78
CA SER A 105 12.42 -5.60 -12.21
C SER A 105 12.26 -4.16 -12.69
N ARG A 106 12.99 -3.77 -13.72
CA ARG A 106 13.03 -2.40 -14.23
C ARG A 106 12.41 -2.37 -15.61
N ASN A 107 11.15 -1.97 -15.69
CA ASN A 107 10.38 -1.94 -16.93
C ASN A 107 10.19 -0.48 -17.39
N TYR A 108 10.65 -0.15 -18.59
CA TYR A 108 10.46 1.19 -19.17
C TYR A 108 9.26 1.19 -20.12
N CYS A 109 8.40 2.20 -20.01
CA CYS A 109 7.27 2.39 -20.92
C CYS A 109 7.54 3.53 -21.90
N ASP A 110 7.76 3.23 -23.17
CA ASP A 110 8.01 4.23 -24.24
C ASP A 110 6.78 5.08 -24.57
N VAL A 111 5.59 4.60 -24.24
CA VAL A 111 4.36 5.37 -24.44
C VAL A 111 4.31 6.52 -23.44
N CYS A 112 4.62 6.23 -22.19
CA CYS A 112 4.50 7.15 -21.06
C CYS A 112 5.83 7.78 -20.65
N ASN A 113 6.94 7.42 -21.30
CA ASN A 113 8.31 7.84 -21.01
C ASN A 113 8.67 7.76 -19.52
N ARG A 114 8.41 6.61 -18.88
CA ARG A 114 8.70 6.41 -17.45
C ARG A 114 9.19 5.02 -17.13
N LEU A 115 10.07 4.95 -16.15
CA LEU A 115 10.49 3.70 -15.50
C LEU A 115 9.42 3.24 -14.50
N ILE A 116 9.18 1.94 -14.46
CA ILE A 116 8.21 1.26 -13.60
C ILE A 116 8.90 0.04 -12.98
N LEU A 117 8.81 -0.08 -11.66
CA LEU A 117 9.48 -1.13 -10.92
C LEU A 117 8.54 -2.29 -10.61
N GLY A 118 8.94 -3.50 -10.97
CA GLY A 118 8.21 -4.74 -10.73
C GLY A 118 7.24 -5.10 -11.86
N ASP A 119 7.23 -6.37 -12.26
CA ASP A 119 6.51 -6.85 -13.44
C ASP A 119 5.00 -6.67 -13.30
N LYS A 120 4.46 -7.02 -12.13
CA LYS A 120 3.04 -6.85 -11.85
C LYS A 120 2.60 -5.39 -11.91
N THR A 121 3.44 -4.46 -11.46
CA THR A 121 3.08 -3.04 -11.52
C THR A 121 3.17 -2.51 -12.94
N TYR A 122 4.08 -3.05 -13.74
CA TYR A 122 4.18 -2.76 -15.17
C TYR A 122 2.96 -3.27 -15.94
N GLU A 123 2.51 -4.50 -15.68
CA GLU A 123 1.30 -5.06 -16.28
C GLU A 123 0.05 -4.20 -15.95
N ILE A 124 -0.13 -3.85 -14.68
CA ILE A 124 -1.21 -2.94 -14.24
C ILE A 124 -1.09 -1.59 -14.95
N HIS A 125 0.12 -1.08 -15.12
CA HIS A 125 0.34 0.17 -15.85
C HIS A 125 -0.15 0.08 -17.29
N LEU A 126 0.20 -0.97 -18.04
CA LEU A 126 -0.22 -1.16 -19.43
C LEU A 126 -1.75 -1.19 -19.58
N GLN A 127 -2.44 -1.77 -18.60
CA GLN A 127 -3.90 -1.85 -18.58
C GLN A 127 -4.59 -0.57 -18.06
N SER A 128 -3.84 0.32 -17.42
CA SER A 128 -4.38 1.51 -16.76
C SER A 128 -5.02 2.50 -17.73
N TYR A 129 -6.07 3.18 -17.27
CA TYR A 129 -6.74 4.24 -18.02
C TYR A 129 -5.75 5.32 -18.52
N LYS A 130 -4.78 5.69 -17.66
CA LYS A 130 -3.78 6.71 -18.01
C LYS A 130 -2.91 6.28 -19.19
N HIS A 131 -2.44 5.03 -19.19
CA HIS A 131 -1.64 4.49 -20.28
C HIS A 131 -2.44 4.45 -21.59
N LYS A 132 -3.66 3.90 -21.55
CA LYS A 132 -4.58 3.84 -22.69
C LYS A 132 -4.89 5.22 -23.28
N LYS A 133 -5.04 6.24 -22.43
CA LYS A 133 -5.26 7.62 -22.87
C LYS A 133 -4.05 8.21 -23.60
N VAL A 134 -2.84 7.97 -23.11
CA VAL A 134 -1.60 8.45 -23.76
C VAL A 134 -1.37 7.70 -25.07
N LEU A 135 -1.59 6.38 -25.09
CA LEU A 135 -1.56 5.56 -26.30
C LEU A 135 -2.45 6.16 -27.40
N LYS A 136 -3.75 6.36 -27.10
CA LYS A 136 -4.70 6.92 -28.06
C LYS A 136 -4.24 8.27 -28.61
N LYS A 137 -3.80 9.18 -27.72
CA LYS A 137 -3.29 10.50 -28.13
C LYS A 137 -2.08 10.41 -29.06
N LYS A 138 -1.17 9.44 -28.85
CA LYS A 138 -0.01 9.22 -29.73
C LYS A 138 -0.44 8.64 -31.09
N MET A 139 -1.43 7.75 -31.12
CA MET A 139 -1.97 7.19 -32.37
C MET A 139 -2.67 8.28 -33.20
N ASP A 140 -3.51 9.11 -32.57
CA ASP A 140 -4.19 10.20 -33.26
C ASP A 140 -3.21 11.21 -33.89
N GLN A 141 -2.09 11.49 -33.20
CA GLN A 141 -1.01 12.35 -33.70
C GLN A 141 -0.25 11.73 -34.88
N LYS A 142 0.03 10.42 -34.84
CA LYS A 142 0.68 9.73 -35.96
C LYS A 142 -0.20 9.76 -37.21
N ASN A 143 -1.48 9.48 -37.07
CA ASN A 143 -2.43 9.52 -38.18
C ASN A 143 -2.55 10.93 -38.80
N THR A 144 -2.42 11.99 -38.01
CA THR A 144 -2.44 13.37 -38.54
C THR A 144 -1.14 13.78 -39.24
N ILE A 145 0.00 13.19 -38.86
CA ILE A 145 1.29 13.42 -39.51
C ILE A 145 1.35 12.68 -40.85
N GLU A 146 0.96 11.40 -40.87
CA GLU A 146 0.94 10.58 -42.10
C GLU A 146 -0.01 11.13 -43.19
N GLN A 147 -1.13 11.76 -42.78
CA GLN A 147 -2.03 12.45 -43.71
C GLN A 147 -1.43 13.73 -44.32
N LYS A 148 -0.52 14.42 -43.62
CA LYS A 148 0.18 15.61 -44.13
C LYS A 148 1.33 15.25 -45.07
N ASP A 149 2.08 14.19 -44.75
CA ASP A 149 3.18 13.75 -45.59
C ASP A 149 2.67 13.17 -46.92
N SER A 150 1.52 12.49 -46.92
CA SER A 150 0.89 11.94 -48.14
C SER A 150 0.34 13.02 -49.09
N SER A 151 -0.03 14.20 -48.56
CA SER A 151 -0.54 15.33 -49.37
C SER A 151 0.56 16.28 -49.87
N THR A 152 1.84 16.00 -49.55
CA THR A 152 3.00 16.81 -49.99
C THR A 152 3.74 16.16 -51.18
N VAL A 153 3.45 14.91 -51.53
CA VAL A 153 4.13 14.17 -52.62
C VAL A 153 3.37 14.24 -53.96
N GLU A 154 2.12 14.73 -53.98
CA GLU A 154 1.28 14.84 -55.19
C GLU A 154 1.25 16.25 -55.84
N ASN A 155 2.13 17.18 -55.44
CA ASN A 155 2.28 18.50 -56.08
C ASN A 155 3.67 18.70 -56.70
#